data_AF-A0AA51UGM3-F1
#
_entry.id   AF-A0AA51UGM3-F1
#
_cell.length_a   1.000
_cell.length_b   1.000
_cell.length_c   1.000
_cell.angle_alpha   90.00
_cell.angle_beta   90.00
_cell.angle_gamma   90.00
#
_symmetry.space_group_name_H-M   'P 1'
#
loop_
_entity.id
_entity.type
_entity.pdbx_description
1 polymer ?
#
loop_
_entity_poly.entity_id
_entity_poly.type
_entity_poly.pdbx_seq_one_letter_code
_entity_poly.pdbx_strand_id
1 'polypeptide(L)'
;MTSRNDLSREKKELLEDVISGKVSFHKLDSMTDKKTAVMLRRFALEDGMDFNFDHIQNFSIDVEDASKRNIENMVGAIQIPLGIASSLKVNGEFAEGTFQIPLATTEGALVASVNRGCSVITKSGGANVRIFRDLMTRAPVFRLENVIRSKEFADWLQDPDVLSRMKAKASETTRFGELVDVQVFVTGNTVHVRFSYDTKDAMGMNMVTIATDAVLSLIKDEFGAIPVSLSGNMCTDKKPAAINSILGRGKTVVADVTIPAKLVEERLKCKPETMVEVNYRKNLLGSARAGSLGYNAHAANIIAAMYLACGQDPAHVVEGSSAITTMELAPYGDLYCSVTLPAMAIGTVGGGTNLGPQSDCLRLLGVKGSGNPPGSNSKKLAEIIACAVLAGELSLIGAQAAGHLARAHAELGR
;
A
#
# COMPACT_ATOMS: atom_id res chain seq x y z
N MET A 1 24.56 21.38 -15.53
CA MET A 1 23.15 21.79 -15.70
C MET A 1 23.07 22.64 -16.96
N THR A 2 22.09 22.40 -17.83
CA THR A 2 21.85 23.24 -19.01
C THR A 2 21.22 24.54 -18.53
N SER A 3 21.81 25.71 -18.85
CA SER A 3 21.19 27.01 -18.55
C SER A 3 20.11 27.33 -19.59
N ARG A 4 19.12 28.15 -19.23
CA ARG A 4 18.16 28.72 -20.20
C ARG A 4 18.86 29.41 -21.37
N ASN A 5 20.01 30.02 -21.10
CA ASN A 5 20.81 30.71 -22.11
C ASN A 5 21.39 29.75 -23.16
N ASP A 6 21.61 28.49 -22.78
CA ASP A 6 22.20 27.43 -23.61
C ASP A 6 21.19 26.69 -24.49
N LEU A 7 19.90 27.06 -24.43
CA LEU A 7 18.87 26.44 -25.24
C LEU A 7 19.07 26.74 -26.73
N SER A 8 18.84 25.73 -27.58
CA SER A 8 18.72 25.93 -29.02
C SER A 8 17.53 26.84 -29.34
N ARG A 9 17.56 27.50 -30.51
CA ARG A 9 16.49 28.40 -30.96
C ARG A 9 15.10 27.75 -30.87
N GLU A 10 14.99 26.52 -31.37
CA GLU A 10 13.74 25.75 -31.37
C GLU A 10 13.21 25.50 -29.95
N LYS A 11 14.09 25.22 -28.99
CA LYS A 11 13.71 25.06 -27.58
C LYS A 11 13.32 26.38 -26.92
N LYS A 12 13.92 27.51 -27.31
CA LYS A 12 13.56 28.85 -26.83
C LYS A 12 12.16 29.24 -27.33
N GLU A 13 11.88 29.04 -28.61
CA GLU A 13 10.54 29.30 -29.19
C GLU A 13 9.48 28.44 -28.50
N LEU A 14 9.76 27.15 -28.25
CA LEU A 14 8.85 26.28 -27.54
C LEU A 14 8.66 26.69 -26.06
N LEU A 15 9.72 27.18 -25.40
CA LEU A 15 9.65 27.72 -24.04
C LEU A 15 8.75 28.97 -23.98
N GLU A 16 8.92 29.92 -24.90
CA GLU A 16 8.09 31.13 -25.00
C GLU A 16 6.62 30.80 -25.28
N ASP A 17 6.36 29.82 -26.15
CA ASP A 17 5.01 29.32 -26.42
C ASP A 17 4.36 28.70 -25.17
N VAL A 18 5.15 28.07 -24.29
CA VAL A 18 4.65 27.53 -23.03
C VAL A 18 4.40 28.65 -22.01
N ILE A 19 5.33 29.58 -21.86
CA ILE A 19 5.23 30.73 -20.94
C ILE A 19 4.00 31.60 -21.29
N SER A 20 3.77 31.85 -22.58
CA SER A 20 2.62 32.61 -23.07
C SER A 20 1.28 31.85 -23.01
N GLY A 21 1.30 30.55 -22.67
CA GLY A 21 0.12 29.70 -22.62
C GLY A 21 -0.38 29.20 -23.99
N LYS A 22 0.33 29.51 -25.08
CA LYS A 22 0.02 28.99 -26.43
C LYS A 22 0.18 27.47 -26.51
N VAL A 23 1.14 26.91 -25.76
CA VAL A 23 1.34 25.46 -25.59
C VAL A 23 1.14 25.08 -24.13
N SER A 24 0.17 24.20 -23.86
CA SER A 24 -0.05 23.65 -22.53
C SER A 24 1.00 22.59 -22.16
N PHE A 25 1.29 22.43 -20.86
CA PHE A 25 2.31 21.49 -20.38
C PHE A 25 2.14 20.05 -20.88
N HIS A 26 0.90 19.55 -20.97
CA HIS A 26 0.65 18.17 -21.41
C HIS A 26 0.98 17.96 -22.90
N LYS A 27 0.97 19.02 -23.73
CA LYS A 27 1.25 18.91 -25.17
C LYS A 27 2.74 18.81 -25.49
N LEU A 28 3.62 19.35 -24.64
CA LEU A 28 5.07 19.31 -24.82
C LEU A 28 5.60 17.90 -25.09
N ASP A 29 5.00 16.92 -24.41
CA ASP A 29 5.31 15.51 -24.51
C ASP A 29 5.10 14.88 -25.90
N SER A 30 4.41 15.59 -26.80
CA SER A 30 4.18 15.22 -28.20
C SER A 30 5.00 16.06 -29.19
N MET A 31 5.63 17.13 -28.71
CA MET A 31 6.36 18.11 -29.52
C MET A 31 7.88 17.99 -29.38
N THR A 32 8.35 17.29 -28.34
CA THR A 32 9.78 17.08 -28.09
C THR A 32 10.00 15.81 -27.26
N ASP A 33 11.26 15.40 -27.09
CA ASP A 33 11.61 14.26 -26.24
C ASP A 33 11.25 14.53 -24.77
N LYS A 34 10.96 13.48 -23.99
CA LYS A 34 10.43 13.67 -22.63
C LYS A 34 11.41 14.40 -21.72
N LYS A 35 12.72 14.23 -21.89
CA LYS A 35 13.73 14.93 -21.08
C LYS A 35 13.69 16.43 -21.36
N THR A 36 13.60 16.83 -22.63
CA THR A 36 13.42 18.24 -23.02
C THR A 36 12.08 18.76 -22.52
N ALA A 37 10.97 18.01 -22.62
CA ALA A 37 9.66 18.43 -22.13
C ALA A 37 9.67 18.73 -20.61
N VAL A 38 10.28 17.85 -19.81
CA VAL A 38 10.45 18.06 -18.35
C VAL A 38 11.24 19.32 -18.05
N MET A 39 12.37 19.53 -18.76
CA MET A 39 13.18 20.72 -18.62
C MET A 39 12.40 21.99 -18.97
N LEU A 40 11.67 21.99 -20.09
CA LEU A 40 10.91 23.16 -20.54
C LEU A 40 9.76 23.51 -19.61
N ARG A 41 9.04 22.52 -19.04
CA ARG A 41 8.03 22.79 -18.01
C ARG A 41 8.66 23.46 -16.79
N ARG A 42 9.82 22.97 -16.36
CA ARG A 42 10.54 23.54 -15.20
C ARG A 42 10.98 24.98 -15.48
N PHE A 43 11.56 25.25 -16.64
CA PHE A 43 11.92 26.60 -17.05
C PHE A 43 10.71 27.51 -17.22
N ALA A 44 9.58 27.02 -17.71
CA ALA A 44 8.38 27.83 -17.76
C ALA A 44 7.90 28.22 -16.34
N LEU A 45 8.07 27.32 -15.35
CA LEU A 45 7.69 27.59 -13.97
C LEU A 45 8.60 28.59 -13.25
N GLU A 46 9.91 28.63 -13.52
CA GLU A 46 10.79 29.62 -12.88
C GLU A 46 10.81 30.97 -13.63
N ASP A 47 10.07 31.09 -14.74
CA ASP A 47 9.96 32.37 -15.46
C ASP A 47 9.33 33.46 -14.60
N GLY A 48 10.00 34.61 -14.54
CA GLY A 48 9.58 35.73 -13.68
C GLY A 48 9.73 35.49 -12.18
N MET A 49 10.37 34.38 -11.74
CA MET A 49 10.59 34.06 -10.33
C MET A 49 12.06 34.22 -9.93
N ASP A 50 12.31 34.67 -8.69
CA ASP A 50 13.66 34.77 -8.12
C ASP A 50 14.06 33.46 -7.41
N PHE A 51 13.86 32.33 -8.08
CA PHE A 51 14.35 31.03 -7.62
C PHE A 51 14.57 30.08 -8.80
N ASN A 52 15.37 29.03 -8.60
CA ASN A 52 15.50 27.91 -9.54
C ASN A 52 15.31 26.58 -8.82
N PHE A 53 14.89 25.56 -9.56
CA PHE A 53 14.68 24.23 -9.00
C PHE A 53 16.00 23.45 -8.90
N ASP A 54 16.82 23.72 -7.90
CA ASP A 54 18.16 23.12 -7.78
C ASP A 54 18.17 21.61 -7.49
N HIS A 55 17.19 21.10 -6.74
CA HIS A 55 17.21 19.73 -6.25
C HIS A 55 16.34 18.76 -7.04
N ILE A 56 15.11 19.15 -7.38
CA ILE A 56 14.16 18.24 -8.05
C ILE A 56 14.58 17.89 -9.48
N GLN A 57 15.51 18.65 -10.05
CA GLN A 57 16.08 18.37 -11.37
C GLN A 57 17.15 17.29 -11.38
N ASN A 58 17.72 16.95 -10.21
CA ASN A 58 18.81 16.01 -10.07
C ASN A 58 18.28 14.65 -9.62
N PHE A 59 17.89 13.82 -10.59
CA PHE A 59 17.37 12.48 -10.34
C PHE A 59 17.90 11.49 -11.37
N SER A 60 17.92 10.21 -10.98
CA SER A 60 18.38 9.08 -11.82
C SER A 60 17.25 8.27 -12.44
N ILE A 61 15.99 8.61 -12.13
CA ILE A 61 14.80 7.92 -12.66
C ILE A 61 14.72 8.13 -14.19
N ASP A 62 14.40 7.07 -14.91
CA ASP A 62 14.14 7.14 -16.34
C ASP A 62 12.86 7.96 -16.63
N VAL A 63 13.04 9.10 -17.31
CA VAL A 63 11.96 10.05 -17.62
C VAL A 63 10.96 9.45 -18.62
N GLU A 64 11.42 8.62 -19.55
CA GLU A 64 10.57 8.01 -20.57
C GLU A 64 9.60 7.02 -19.93
N ASP A 65 10.10 6.15 -19.05
CA ASP A 65 9.27 5.19 -18.34
C ASP A 65 8.33 5.87 -17.35
N ALA A 66 8.83 6.83 -16.57
CA ALA A 66 8.03 7.56 -15.59
C ALA A 66 6.88 8.32 -16.25
N SER A 67 7.15 9.05 -17.35
CA SER A 67 6.15 9.87 -18.04
C SER A 67 5.11 9.03 -18.81
N LYS A 68 5.40 7.75 -19.08
CA LYS A 68 4.45 6.84 -19.75
C LYS A 68 3.50 6.16 -18.79
N ARG A 69 3.89 5.94 -17.54
CA ARG A 69 3.20 5.00 -16.64
C ARG A 69 2.96 5.49 -15.22
N ASN A 70 3.66 6.53 -14.78
CA ASN A 70 3.71 6.90 -13.36
C ASN A 70 3.30 8.33 -13.07
N ILE A 71 3.51 9.27 -14.00
CA ILE A 71 3.24 10.68 -13.76
C ILE A 71 3.00 11.46 -15.06
N GLU A 72 2.13 12.46 -15.01
CA GLU A 72 1.91 13.45 -16.05
C GLU A 72 2.56 14.79 -15.69
N ASN A 73 2.85 15.63 -16.69
CA ASN A 73 3.44 16.96 -16.48
C ASN A 73 4.69 16.96 -15.59
N MET A 74 5.54 15.94 -15.72
CA MET A 74 6.75 15.81 -14.91
C MET A 74 7.65 17.05 -15.02
N VAL A 75 8.13 17.55 -13.88
CA VAL A 75 9.07 18.69 -13.75
C VAL A 75 10.37 18.31 -13.02
N GLY A 76 10.37 17.15 -12.37
CA GLY A 76 11.46 16.67 -11.53
C GLY A 76 11.06 15.47 -10.69
N ALA A 77 11.82 15.17 -9.64
CA ALA A 77 11.50 14.15 -8.66
C ALA A 77 11.81 14.63 -7.23
N ILE A 78 10.96 14.24 -6.27
CA ILE A 78 11.23 14.41 -4.84
C ILE A 78 12.15 13.28 -4.36
N GLN A 79 13.12 13.62 -3.51
CA GLN A 79 14.04 12.67 -2.89
C GLN A 79 13.62 12.47 -1.43
N ILE A 80 13.26 11.24 -1.07
CA ILE A 80 12.91 10.86 0.31
C ILE A 80 14.08 10.05 0.88
N PRO A 81 14.60 10.38 2.08
CA PRO A 81 15.68 9.61 2.69
C PRO A 81 15.30 8.13 2.82
N LEU A 82 16.22 7.24 2.43
CA LEU A 82 16.05 5.79 2.50
C LEU A 82 16.99 5.23 3.57
N GLY A 83 16.41 4.63 4.61
CA GLY A 83 17.13 3.92 5.66
C GLY A 83 16.89 2.42 5.63
N ILE A 84 17.73 1.67 6.33
CA ILE A 84 17.60 0.22 6.49
C ILE A 84 17.44 -0.14 7.96
N ALA A 85 16.36 -0.84 8.30
CA ALA A 85 16.23 -1.56 9.57
C ALA A 85 16.65 -3.02 9.34
N SER A 86 17.73 -3.47 9.99
CA SER A 86 18.41 -4.69 9.62
C SER A 86 18.23 -5.86 10.58
N SER A 87 18.30 -7.01 9.93
CA SER A 87 18.21 -8.40 10.36
C SER A 87 16.91 -8.76 11.03
N LEU A 88 15.78 -8.62 10.31
CA LEU A 88 14.50 -9.18 10.70
C LEU A 88 14.39 -10.64 10.24
N LYS A 89 14.36 -11.58 11.18
CA LYS A 89 14.13 -13.00 10.91
C LYS A 89 12.64 -13.29 10.79
N VAL A 90 12.24 -13.89 9.68
CA VAL A 90 10.86 -14.21 9.33
C VAL A 90 10.71 -15.71 9.10
N ASN A 91 9.65 -16.28 9.66
CA ASN A 91 9.25 -17.68 9.58
C ASN A 91 7.87 -17.78 8.88
N GLY A 92 7.81 -17.34 7.62
CA GLY A 92 6.60 -17.31 6.80
C GLY A 92 6.39 -18.54 5.93
N GLU A 93 5.30 -18.56 5.16
CA GLU A 93 5.06 -19.56 4.10
C GLU A 93 5.82 -19.21 2.81
N PHE A 94 6.06 -17.92 2.58
CA PHE A 94 6.72 -17.40 1.37
C PHE A 94 8.02 -16.66 1.68
N ALA A 95 8.14 -16.08 2.88
CA ALA A 95 9.31 -15.41 3.40
C ALA A 95 9.95 -16.26 4.53
N GLU A 96 11.01 -16.99 4.21
CA GLU A 96 11.82 -17.68 5.21
C GLU A 96 13.25 -17.14 5.18
N GLY A 97 13.76 -16.71 6.33
CA GLY A 97 15.13 -16.22 6.47
C GLY A 97 15.22 -14.84 7.11
N THR A 98 16.31 -14.13 6.82
CA THR A 98 16.59 -12.81 7.42
C THR A 98 16.58 -11.73 6.35
N PHE A 99 15.87 -10.64 6.62
CA PHE A 99 15.66 -9.55 5.67
C PHE A 99 16.19 -8.22 6.19
N GLN A 100 16.71 -7.40 5.28
CA GLN A 100 16.99 -5.97 5.50
C GLN A 100 15.79 -5.16 5.03
N ILE A 101 15.17 -4.40 5.93
CA ILE A 101 13.91 -3.71 5.69
C ILE A 101 14.18 -2.29 5.20
N PRO A 102 13.90 -1.97 3.92
CA PRO A 102 14.04 -0.62 3.40
C PRO A 102 12.87 0.27 3.86
N LEU A 103 13.18 1.45 4.38
CA LEU A 103 12.22 2.40 4.92
C LEU A 103 12.52 3.79 4.36
N ALA A 104 11.66 4.31 3.48
CA ALA A 104 11.77 5.67 2.95
C ALA A 104 10.94 6.62 3.83
N THR A 105 11.59 7.50 4.59
CA THR A 105 10.92 8.37 5.55
C THR A 105 11.71 9.65 5.82
N THR A 106 10.99 10.70 6.22
CA THR A 106 11.57 11.93 6.79
C THR A 106 11.37 12.00 8.31
N GLU A 107 10.68 11.03 8.91
CA GLU A 107 10.45 10.98 10.36
C GLU A 107 11.70 10.47 11.08
N GLY A 108 12.29 11.33 11.92
CA GLY A 108 13.39 10.98 12.80
C GLY A 108 13.03 9.81 13.73
N ALA A 109 14.04 9.02 14.12
CA ALA A 109 13.92 7.84 14.97
C ALA A 109 13.10 6.64 14.42
N LEU A 110 12.29 6.78 13.36
CA LEU A 110 11.47 5.67 12.84
C LEU A 110 12.32 4.44 12.50
N VAL A 111 13.33 4.60 11.64
CA VAL A 111 14.22 3.50 11.21
C VAL A 111 14.93 2.86 12.40
N ALA A 112 15.43 3.68 13.34
CA ALA A 112 16.11 3.19 14.54
C ALA A 112 15.17 2.39 15.45
N SER A 113 13.92 2.84 15.61
CA SER A 113 12.89 2.14 16.38
C SER A 113 12.55 0.79 15.75
N VAL A 114 12.27 0.75 14.44
CA VAL A 114 11.98 -0.51 13.72
C VAL A 114 13.18 -1.45 13.80
N ASN A 115 14.41 -0.94 13.66
CA ASN A 115 15.64 -1.73 13.79
C ASN A 115 15.80 -2.36 15.18
N ARG A 116 15.45 -1.64 16.26
CA ARG A 116 15.42 -2.19 17.61
C ARG A 116 14.43 -3.34 17.72
N GLY A 117 13.22 -3.18 17.18
CA GLY A 117 12.20 -4.23 17.10
C GLY A 117 12.68 -5.47 16.34
N CYS A 118 13.29 -5.27 15.16
CA CYS A 118 13.85 -6.35 14.34
C CYS A 118 14.87 -7.16 15.14
N SER A 119 15.75 -6.48 15.89
CA SER A 119 16.76 -7.15 16.71
C SER A 119 16.16 -7.97 17.85
N VAL A 120 15.06 -7.52 18.45
CA VAL A 120 14.36 -8.28 19.52
C VAL A 120 13.69 -9.51 18.93
N ILE A 121 12.94 -9.36 17.83
CA ILE A 121 12.29 -10.48 17.14
C ILE A 121 13.31 -11.54 16.74
N THR A 122 14.39 -11.15 16.08
CA THR A 122 15.40 -12.09 15.59
C THR A 122 16.09 -12.85 16.71
N LYS A 123 16.40 -12.18 17.83
CA LYS A 123 16.96 -12.85 19.02
C LYS A 123 15.95 -13.74 19.75
N SER A 124 14.66 -13.57 19.50
CA SER A 124 13.59 -14.43 20.03
C SER A 124 13.31 -15.65 19.14
N GLY A 125 14.07 -15.82 18.04
CA GLY A 125 13.88 -16.95 17.11
C GLY A 125 13.20 -16.58 15.79
N GLY A 126 12.77 -15.32 15.63
CA GLY A 126 12.08 -14.82 14.43
C GLY A 126 10.57 -14.66 14.63
N ALA A 127 9.94 -13.89 13.75
CA ALA A 127 8.48 -13.73 13.74
C ALA A 127 7.83 -14.79 12.87
N ASN A 128 6.74 -15.39 13.34
CA ASN A 128 5.88 -16.24 12.53
C ASN A 128 4.90 -15.37 11.76
N VAL A 129 4.53 -15.76 10.55
CA VAL A 129 3.59 -14.97 9.73
C VAL A 129 2.83 -15.84 8.73
N ARG A 130 1.53 -15.59 8.56
CA ARG A 130 0.66 -16.34 7.64
C ARG A 130 -0.29 -15.43 6.89
N ILE A 131 -0.66 -15.83 5.68
CA ILE A 131 -1.62 -15.11 4.84
C ILE A 131 -2.97 -15.86 4.88
N PHE A 132 -4.00 -15.18 5.35
CA PHE A 132 -5.35 -15.76 5.49
C PHE A 132 -6.27 -15.44 4.32
N ARG A 133 -5.97 -14.38 3.56
CA ARG A 133 -6.75 -13.98 2.38
C ARG A 133 -5.88 -13.20 1.39
N ASP A 134 -6.14 -13.36 0.11
CA ASP A 134 -5.47 -12.65 -0.97
C ASP A 134 -6.45 -12.35 -2.11
N LEU A 135 -7.18 -11.24 -2.02
CA LEU A 135 -8.20 -10.86 -2.99
C LEU A 135 -8.31 -9.33 -3.12
N MET A 136 -8.06 -8.80 -4.32
CA MET A 136 -8.35 -7.39 -4.63
C MET A 136 -9.81 -7.20 -5.02
N THR A 137 -10.38 -6.03 -4.75
CA THR A 137 -11.82 -5.82 -4.92
C THR A 137 -12.16 -4.59 -5.78
N ARG A 138 -13.29 -4.71 -6.49
CA ARG A 138 -13.97 -3.62 -7.19
C ARG A 138 -15.47 -3.75 -6.94
N ALA A 139 -16.14 -2.63 -6.68
CA ALA A 139 -17.55 -2.63 -6.32
C ALA A 139 -18.36 -1.57 -7.09
N PRO A 140 -18.93 -1.90 -8.26
CA PRO A 140 -19.92 -1.06 -8.92
C PRO A 140 -21.21 -0.91 -8.10
N VAL A 141 -21.96 0.13 -8.44
CA VAL A 141 -23.27 0.42 -7.85
C VAL A 141 -24.31 0.57 -8.95
N PHE A 142 -25.48 -0.01 -8.71
CA PHE A 142 -26.63 -0.03 -9.62
C PHE A 142 -27.83 0.61 -8.94
N ARG A 143 -28.66 1.27 -9.73
CA ARG A 143 -29.99 1.73 -9.33
C ARG A 143 -31.03 0.96 -10.14
N LEU A 144 -32.00 0.39 -9.43
CA LEU A 144 -33.10 -0.39 -10.00
C LEU A 144 -34.42 0.36 -9.79
N GLU A 145 -35.51 -0.15 -10.35
CA GLU A 145 -36.82 0.50 -10.28
C GLU A 145 -37.36 0.52 -8.84
N ASN A 146 -37.23 -0.60 -8.13
CA ASN A 146 -37.73 -0.78 -6.78
C ASN A 146 -37.02 -1.95 -6.08
N VAL A 147 -37.38 -2.20 -4.81
CA VAL A 147 -36.76 -3.26 -4.01
C VAL A 147 -37.02 -4.68 -4.54
N ILE A 148 -38.14 -4.91 -5.24
CA ILE A 148 -38.46 -6.21 -5.85
C ILE A 148 -37.42 -6.49 -6.95
N ARG A 149 -37.19 -5.53 -7.87
CA ARG A 149 -36.15 -5.67 -8.89
C ARG A 149 -34.75 -5.78 -8.27
N SER A 150 -34.46 -5.04 -7.20
CA SER A 150 -33.18 -5.17 -6.50
C SER A 150 -32.97 -6.58 -5.92
N LYS A 151 -34.02 -7.23 -5.41
CA LYS A 151 -33.95 -8.63 -4.96
C LYS A 151 -33.75 -9.60 -6.11
N GLU A 152 -34.51 -9.45 -7.20
CA GLU A 152 -34.33 -10.25 -8.42
C GLU A 152 -32.90 -10.13 -8.96
N PHE A 153 -32.33 -8.92 -8.96
CA PHE A 153 -30.96 -8.70 -9.39
C PHE A 153 -29.94 -9.35 -8.46
N ALA A 154 -30.13 -9.21 -7.14
CA ALA A 154 -29.28 -9.83 -6.15
C ALA A 154 -29.30 -11.36 -6.27
N ASP A 155 -30.47 -11.97 -6.45
CA ASP A 155 -30.62 -13.41 -6.62
C ASP A 155 -29.97 -13.90 -7.90
N TRP A 156 -30.19 -13.18 -9.01
CA TRP A 156 -29.59 -13.49 -10.29
C TRP A 156 -28.05 -13.44 -10.21
N LEU A 157 -27.46 -12.48 -9.51
CA LEU A 157 -25.99 -12.41 -9.30
C LEU A 157 -25.43 -13.56 -8.46
N GLN A 158 -26.25 -14.18 -7.61
CA GLN A 158 -25.87 -15.31 -6.75
C GLN A 158 -26.13 -16.67 -7.38
N ASP A 159 -26.79 -16.71 -8.54
CA ASP A 159 -26.99 -17.95 -9.31
C ASP A 159 -25.62 -18.52 -9.76
N PRO A 160 -25.32 -19.81 -9.49
CA PRO A 160 -24.05 -20.43 -9.85
C PRO A 160 -23.72 -20.40 -11.35
N ASP A 161 -24.73 -20.47 -12.23
CA ASP A 161 -24.54 -20.43 -13.68
C ASP A 161 -24.24 -18.99 -14.13
N VAL A 162 -24.85 -18.00 -13.50
CA VAL A 162 -24.51 -16.58 -13.71
C VAL A 162 -23.10 -16.30 -13.23
N LEU A 163 -22.72 -16.76 -12.03
CA LEU A 163 -21.36 -16.61 -11.51
C LEU A 163 -20.32 -17.24 -12.44
N SER A 164 -20.59 -18.44 -12.95
CA SER A 164 -19.69 -19.13 -13.90
C SER A 164 -19.49 -18.33 -15.18
N ARG A 165 -20.56 -17.73 -15.72
CA ARG A 165 -20.47 -16.86 -16.90
C ARG A 165 -19.78 -15.53 -16.61
N MET A 166 -19.99 -14.93 -15.45
CA MET A 166 -19.21 -13.76 -15.01
C MET A 166 -17.71 -14.07 -14.89
N LYS A 167 -17.35 -15.25 -14.36
CA LYS A 167 -15.95 -15.70 -14.29
C LYS A 167 -15.34 -15.86 -15.68
N ALA A 168 -16.06 -16.50 -16.60
CA ALA A 168 -15.65 -16.63 -18.00
C ALA A 168 -15.48 -15.26 -18.67
N LYS A 169 -16.41 -14.33 -18.44
CA LYS A 169 -16.34 -12.99 -19.02
C LYS A 169 -15.16 -12.19 -18.50
N ALA A 170 -14.87 -12.28 -17.20
CA ALA A 170 -13.72 -11.62 -16.60
C ALA A 170 -12.39 -12.14 -17.15
N SER A 171 -12.26 -13.45 -17.38
CA SER A 171 -11.01 -14.08 -17.85
C SER A 171 -10.64 -13.70 -19.29
N GLU A 172 -11.59 -13.23 -20.10
CA GLU A 172 -11.30 -12.67 -21.43
C GLU A 172 -10.37 -11.44 -21.38
N THR A 173 -10.33 -10.73 -20.23
CA THR A 173 -9.60 -9.46 -20.10
C THR A 173 -8.20 -9.60 -19.50
N THR A 174 -7.85 -10.76 -18.96
CA THR A 174 -6.63 -10.93 -18.16
C THR A 174 -6.08 -12.35 -18.27
N ARG A 175 -4.75 -12.46 -18.33
CA ARG A 175 -4.07 -13.76 -18.38
C ARG A 175 -3.85 -14.40 -17.01
N PHE A 176 -3.84 -13.58 -15.95
CA PHE A 176 -3.44 -13.99 -14.60
C PHE A 176 -4.52 -13.76 -13.55
N GLY A 177 -5.42 -12.81 -13.80
CA GLY A 177 -6.47 -12.47 -12.86
C GLY A 177 -7.62 -13.46 -12.92
N GLU A 178 -8.24 -13.72 -11.77
CA GLU A 178 -9.37 -14.64 -11.67
C GLU A 178 -10.45 -14.00 -10.82
N LEU A 179 -11.70 -13.98 -11.29
CA LEU A 179 -12.84 -13.62 -10.45
C LEU A 179 -13.14 -14.78 -9.50
N VAL A 180 -13.05 -14.51 -8.20
CA VAL A 180 -13.19 -15.54 -7.16
C VAL A 180 -14.57 -15.52 -6.53
N ASP A 181 -15.04 -14.32 -6.13
CA ASP A 181 -16.24 -14.13 -5.31
C ASP A 181 -17.00 -12.86 -5.71
N VAL A 182 -18.32 -12.85 -5.50
CA VAL A 182 -19.23 -11.73 -5.78
C VAL A 182 -20.19 -11.56 -4.61
N GLN A 183 -20.06 -10.44 -3.90
CA GLN A 183 -20.90 -10.13 -2.73
C GLN A 183 -21.86 -9.00 -3.04
N VAL A 184 -23.13 -9.14 -2.67
CA VAL A 184 -24.18 -8.17 -2.99
C VAL A 184 -24.68 -7.48 -1.72
N PHE A 185 -24.78 -6.15 -1.77
CA PHE A 185 -25.30 -5.32 -0.69
C PHE A 185 -26.43 -4.43 -1.20
N VAL A 186 -27.63 -4.58 -0.64
CA VAL A 186 -28.84 -3.87 -1.09
C VAL A 186 -29.21 -2.77 -0.09
N THR A 187 -29.54 -1.58 -0.59
CA THR A 187 -30.06 -0.46 0.19
C THR A 187 -31.18 0.22 -0.61
N GLY A 188 -32.44 -0.08 -0.26
CA GLY A 188 -33.59 0.36 -1.05
C GLY A 188 -33.55 -0.19 -2.47
N ASN A 189 -33.60 0.68 -3.48
CA ASN A 189 -33.44 0.32 -4.90
C ASN A 189 -31.99 0.42 -5.40
N THR A 190 -31.02 0.51 -4.50
CA THR A 190 -29.59 0.59 -4.82
C THR A 190 -28.90 -0.73 -4.48
N VAL A 191 -28.13 -1.26 -5.41
CA VAL A 191 -27.39 -2.52 -5.23
C VAL A 191 -25.90 -2.28 -5.48
N HIS A 192 -25.07 -2.56 -4.48
CA HIS A 192 -23.62 -2.58 -4.61
C HIS A 192 -23.15 -4.01 -4.79
N VAL A 193 -22.30 -4.25 -5.78
CA VAL A 193 -21.83 -5.61 -6.11
C VAL A 193 -20.32 -5.62 -5.98
N ARG A 194 -19.79 -6.23 -4.91
CA ARG A 194 -18.36 -6.29 -4.60
C ARG A 194 -17.74 -7.55 -5.19
N PHE A 195 -17.07 -7.39 -6.32
CA PHE A 195 -16.29 -8.43 -6.99
C PHE A 195 -14.92 -8.56 -6.32
N SER A 196 -14.49 -9.80 -6.10
CA SER A 196 -13.19 -10.15 -5.52
C SER A 196 -12.36 -10.97 -6.49
N TYR A 197 -11.12 -10.57 -6.71
CA TYR A 197 -10.23 -11.16 -7.70
C TYR A 197 -8.91 -11.60 -7.10
N ASP A 198 -8.40 -12.76 -7.53
CA ASP A 198 -6.97 -13.07 -7.41
C ASP A 198 -6.23 -12.26 -8.48
N THR A 199 -5.16 -11.59 -8.06
CA THR A 199 -4.38 -10.67 -8.91
C THR A 199 -2.90 -11.05 -8.99
N LYS A 200 -2.53 -12.22 -8.42
CA LYS A 200 -1.18 -12.76 -8.35
C LYS A 200 -0.19 -11.74 -7.77
N ASP A 201 0.82 -11.34 -8.54
CA ASP A 201 1.88 -10.45 -8.08
C ASP A 201 1.56 -8.96 -8.25
N ALA A 202 0.53 -8.61 -9.01
CA ALA A 202 0.10 -7.22 -9.14
C ALA A 202 -0.72 -6.83 -7.91
N MET A 203 -0.75 -5.55 -7.57
CA MET A 203 -1.79 -5.04 -6.66
C MET A 203 -3.18 -5.18 -7.32
N GLY A 204 -3.22 -5.03 -8.65
CA GLY A 204 -4.33 -5.50 -9.47
C GLY A 204 -5.42 -4.47 -9.77
N MET A 205 -5.32 -3.22 -9.29
CA MET A 205 -6.40 -2.24 -9.45
C MET A 205 -6.85 -2.01 -10.89
N ASN A 206 -5.93 -1.81 -11.83
CA ASN A 206 -6.29 -1.64 -13.25
C ASN A 206 -6.90 -2.91 -13.83
N MET A 207 -6.35 -4.08 -13.46
CA MET A 207 -6.84 -5.37 -13.93
C MET A 207 -8.28 -5.62 -13.45
N VAL A 208 -8.56 -5.48 -12.16
CA VAL A 208 -9.92 -5.69 -11.62
C VAL A 208 -10.93 -4.69 -12.18
N THR A 209 -10.48 -3.49 -12.53
CA THR A 209 -11.33 -2.46 -13.15
C THR A 209 -11.78 -2.88 -14.53
N ILE A 210 -10.84 -3.30 -15.39
CA ILE A 210 -11.12 -3.76 -16.75
C ILE A 210 -11.95 -5.05 -16.73
N ALA A 211 -11.60 -6.00 -15.85
CA ALA A 211 -12.34 -7.25 -15.69
C ALA A 211 -13.77 -7.01 -15.21
N THR A 212 -13.98 -6.09 -14.27
CA THR A 212 -15.33 -5.71 -13.81
C THR A 212 -16.11 -5.06 -14.95
N ASP A 213 -15.50 -4.17 -15.73
CA ASP A 213 -16.16 -3.50 -16.86
C ASP A 213 -16.67 -4.48 -17.93
N ALA A 214 -15.89 -5.52 -18.24
CA ALA A 214 -16.34 -6.61 -19.11
C ALA A 214 -17.53 -7.38 -18.52
N VAL A 215 -17.52 -7.66 -17.22
CA VAL A 215 -18.65 -8.30 -16.52
C VAL A 215 -19.90 -7.41 -16.51
N LEU A 216 -19.73 -6.09 -16.40
CA LEU A 216 -20.85 -5.13 -16.46
C LEU A 216 -21.56 -5.16 -17.82
N SER A 217 -20.85 -5.44 -18.90
CA SER A 217 -21.47 -5.63 -20.22
C SER A 217 -22.39 -6.85 -20.23
N LEU A 218 -21.97 -7.97 -19.63
CA LEU A 218 -22.80 -9.16 -19.48
C LEU A 218 -24.04 -8.89 -18.62
N ILE A 219 -23.87 -8.19 -17.49
CA ILE A 219 -24.98 -7.81 -16.60
C ILE A 219 -26.02 -6.96 -17.35
N LYS A 220 -25.55 -6.02 -18.18
CA LYS A 220 -26.43 -5.19 -19.00
C LYS A 220 -27.19 -6.03 -20.03
N ASP A 221 -26.52 -6.92 -20.74
CA ASP A 221 -27.12 -7.69 -21.83
C ASP A 221 -28.13 -8.74 -21.32
N GLU A 222 -27.85 -9.36 -20.17
CA GLU A 222 -28.66 -10.47 -19.67
C GLU A 222 -29.72 -10.08 -18.64
N PHE A 223 -29.43 -9.10 -17.77
CA PHE A 223 -30.37 -8.66 -16.74
C PHE A 223 -31.03 -7.31 -17.08
N GLY A 224 -30.37 -6.48 -17.89
CA GLY A 224 -30.81 -5.12 -18.21
C GLY A 224 -30.38 -4.06 -17.19
N ALA A 225 -29.51 -4.39 -16.23
CA ALA A 225 -29.03 -3.42 -15.23
C ALA A 225 -27.82 -2.64 -15.74
N ILE A 226 -27.89 -1.31 -15.64
CA ILE A 226 -26.80 -0.39 -16.00
C ILE A 226 -26.19 0.19 -14.71
N PRO A 227 -24.86 0.14 -14.53
CA PRO A 227 -24.21 0.69 -13.35
C PRO A 227 -24.30 2.22 -13.36
N VAL A 228 -24.57 2.80 -12.20
CA VAL A 228 -24.43 4.25 -11.97
C VAL A 228 -22.95 4.63 -11.92
N SER A 229 -22.12 3.76 -11.36
CA SER A 229 -20.66 3.92 -11.32
C SER A 229 -19.98 2.57 -11.19
N LEU A 230 -18.80 2.44 -11.81
CA LEU A 230 -17.90 1.28 -11.67
C LEU A 230 -17.33 1.16 -10.24
N SER A 231 -17.30 2.27 -9.49
CA SER A 231 -16.81 2.32 -8.12
C SER A 231 -17.80 3.05 -7.22
N GLY A 232 -18.74 2.30 -6.64
CA GLY A 232 -19.72 2.76 -5.66
C GLY A 232 -19.20 2.82 -4.23
N ASN A 233 -17.89 2.98 -4.02
CA ASN A 233 -17.23 3.06 -2.70
C ASN A 233 -17.36 1.83 -1.78
N MET A 234 -18.00 0.74 -2.19
CA MET A 234 -18.04 -0.55 -1.47
C MET A 234 -16.85 -1.48 -1.76
N CYS A 235 -15.78 -0.96 -2.39
CA CYS A 235 -14.57 -1.75 -2.66
C CYS A 235 -13.87 -2.16 -1.35
N THR A 236 -13.47 -1.27 -0.44
CA THR A 236 -13.37 0.20 -0.50
C THR A 236 -11.92 0.62 -0.76
N ASP A 237 -11.70 1.53 -1.71
CA ASP A 237 -10.37 1.89 -2.17
C ASP A 237 -9.93 3.24 -1.61
N LYS A 238 -8.80 3.33 -0.89
CA LYS A 238 -8.20 4.59 -0.40
C LYS A 238 -9.09 5.40 0.56
N LYS A 239 -10.04 4.73 1.21
CA LYS A 239 -10.91 5.33 2.25
C LYS A 239 -11.02 4.36 3.43
N PRO A 240 -11.08 4.88 4.68
CA PRO A 240 -11.30 4.04 5.84
C PRO A 240 -12.68 3.39 5.76
N ALA A 241 -12.74 2.06 5.84
CA ALA A 241 -14.00 1.33 5.73
C ALA A 241 -13.95 0.01 6.52
N ALA A 242 -14.95 -0.21 7.39
CA ALA A 242 -15.06 -1.41 8.21
C ALA A 242 -15.13 -2.70 7.35
N ILE A 243 -15.72 -2.64 6.16
CA ILE A 243 -15.80 -3.78 5.24
C ILE A 243 -14.42 -4.34 4.88
N ASN A 244 -13.40 -3.48 4.74
CA ASN A 244 -12.03 -3.93 4.47
C ASN A 244 -11.42 -4.63 5.69
N SER A 245 -11.76 -4.20 6.90
CA SER A 245 -11.31 -4.85 8.13
C SER A 245 -12.01 -6.19 8.40
N ILE A 246 -13.28 -6.31 8.01
CA ILE A 246 -14.11 -7.50 8.28
C ILE A 246 -13.94 -8.57 7.19
N LEU A 247 -14.00 -8.17 5.92
CA LEU A 247 -13.99 -9.09 4.78
C LEU A 247 -12.63 -9.18 4.07
N GLY A 248 -11.66 -8.35 4.49
CA GLY A 248 -10.36 -8.23 3.86
C GLY A 248 -10.38 -7.47 2.52
N ARG A 249 -9.19 -7.01 2.10
CA ARG A 249 -8.93 -6.45 0.76
C ARG A 249 -7.44 -6.48 0.45
N GLY A 250 -7.04 -6.99 -0.71
CA GLY A 250 -5.64 -7.34 -0.95
C GLY A 250 -5.25 -8.51 -0.05
N LYS A 251 -4.18 -8.36 0.72
CA LYS A 251 -3.66 -9.39 1.62
C LYS A 251 -4.19 -9.20 3.05
N THR A 252 -4.74 -10.26 3.63
CA THR A 252 -4.99 -10.38 5.07
C THR A 252 -3.85 -11.18 5.67
N VAL A 253 -3.03 -10.55 6.52
CA VAL A 253 -1.79 -11.12 7.05
C VAL A 253 -1.78 -11.01 8.57
N VAL A 254 -1.35 -12.07 9.25
CA VAL A 254 -1.14 -12.07 10.70
C VAL A 254 0.30 -12.46 10.97
N ALA A 255 1.00 -11.68 11.80
CA ALA A 255 2.34 -11.98 12.27
C ALA A 255 2.40 -11.99 13.80
N ASP A 256 3.15 -12.92 14.38
CA ASP A 256 3.33 -13.04 15.82
C ASP A 256 4.77 -13.36 16.22
N VAL A 257 5.06 -13.14 17.50
CA VAL A 257 6.30 -13.55 18.16
C VAL A 257 6.05 -13.75 19.65
N THR A 258 6.74 -14.73 20.25
CA THR A 258 6.88 -14.84 21.71
C THR A 258 8.30 -14.43 22.10
N ILE A 259 8.43 -13.50 23.04
CA ILE A 259 9.69 -12.86 23.42
C ILE A 259 10.01 -13.21 24.87
N PRO A 260 11.19 -13.78 25.16
CA PRO A 260 11.61 -14.05 26.53
C PRO A 260 11.56 -12.81 27.42
N ALA A 261 11.03 -12.92 28.63
CA ALA A 261 10.88 -11.80 29.57
C ALA A 261 12.20 -11.05 29.79
N LYS A 262 13.30 -11.78 29.96
CA LYS A 262 14.66 -11.24 30.09
C LYS A 262 15.05 -10.36 28.90
N LEU A 263 14.67 -10.74 27.68
CA LEU A 263 14.99 -9.98 26.47
C LEU A 263 14.16 -8.68 26.39
N VAL A 264 12.91 -8.70 26.86
CA VAL A 264 12.08 -7.50 27.01
C VAL A 264 12.75 -6.51 27.97
N GLU A 265 13.17 -6.97 29.14
CA GLU A 265 13.87 -6.13 30.14
C GLU A 265 15.19 -5.57 29.59
N GLU A 266 16.01 -6.41 28.96
CA GLU A 266 17.33 -6.01 28.48
C GLU A 266 17.27 -5.06 27.28
N ARG A 267 16.32 -5.24 26.35
CA ARG A 267 16.32 -4.52 25.06
C ARG A 267 15.23 -3.48 24.94
N LEU A 268 14.06 -3.72 25.52
CA LEU A 268 12.94 -2.78 25.51
C LEU A 268 12.87 -1.96 26.81
N LYS A 269 13.68 -2.31 27.83
CA LYS A 269 13.84 -1.54 29.07
C LYS A 269 12.54 -1.39 29.87
N CYS A 270 11.68 -2.40 29.80
CA CYS A 270 10.40 -2.48 30.50
C CYS A 270 10.10 -3.95 30.86
N LYS A 271 8.92 -4.21 31.44
CA LYS A 271 8.46 -5.56 31.77
C LYS A 271 7.34 -6.01 30.81
N PRO A 272 7.21 -7.32 30.52
CA PRO A 272 6.09 -7.87 29.75
C PRO A 272 4.71 -7.38 30.21
N GLU A 273 4.44 -7.39 31.51
CA GLU A 273 3.16 -6.96 32.10
C GLU A 273 2.84 -5.50 31.78
N THR A 274 3.86 -4.64 31.80
CA THR A 274 3.70 -3.22 31.49
C THR A 274 3.39 -3.02 30.01
N MET A 275 4.01 -3.80 29.10
CA MET A 275 3.69 -3.74 27.68
C MET A 275 2.26 -4.21 27.40
N VAL A 276 1.82 -5.29 28.05
CA VAL A 276 0.43 -5.77 27.97
C VAL A 276 -0.55 -4.69 28.43
N GLU A 277 -0.29 -4.06 29.57
CA GLU A 277 -1.16 -2.99 30.09
C GLU A 277 -1.20 -1.77 29.15
N VAL A 278 -0.06 -1.34 28.59
CA VAL A 278 -0.03 -0.27 27.59
C VAL A 278 -0.83 -0.64 26.35
N ASN A 279 -0.65 -1.85 25.81
CA ASN A 279 -1.41 -2.30 24.65
C ASN A 279 -2.92 -2.30 24.93
N TYR A 280 -3.33 -2.86 26.07
CA TYR A 280 -4.74 -2.92 26.46
C TYR A 280 -5.35 -1.52 26.63
N ARG A 281 -4.72 -0.62 27.40
CA ARG A 281 -5.28 0.70 27.65
C ARG A 281 -5.21 1.62 26.44
N LYS A 282 -4.12 1.56 25.66
CA LYS A 282 -3.87 2.47 24.53
C LYS A 282 -4.47 1.95 23.23
N ASN A 283 -4.01 0.79 22.76
CA ASN A 283 -4.38 0.26 21.44
C ASN A 283 -5.79 -0.31 21.43
N LEU A 284 -6.29 -0.84 22.56
CA LEU A 284 -7.64 -1.39 22.64
C LEU A 284 -8.65 -0.37 23.20
N LEU A 285 -8.60 -0.06 24.50
CA LEU A 285 -9.60 0.82 25.12
C LEU A 285 -9.57 2.25 24.55
N GLY A 286 -8.38 2.81 24.32
CA GLY A 286 -8.20 4.13 23.73
C GLY A 286 -8.80 4.21 22.31
N SER A 287 -8.43 3.29 21.43
CA SER A 287 -8.97 3.21 20.07
C SER A 287 -10.48 2.94 20.04
N ALA A 288 -10.97 2.05 20.91
CA ALA A 288 -12.41 1.77 21.02
C ALA A 288 -13.19 3.03 21.43
N ARG A 289 -12.69 3.76 22.44
CA ARG A 289 -13.30 5.00 22.90
C ARG A 289 -13.28 6.09 21.82
N ALA A 290 -12.26 6.10 20.97
CA ALA A 290 -12.12 7.03 19.86
C ALA A 290 -12.96 6.67 18.62
N GLY A 291 -13.61 5.50 18.58
CA GLY A 291 -14.29 5.01 17.36
C GLY A 291 -13.32 4.72 16.21
N SER A 292 -12.07 4.37 16.54
CA SER A 292 -11.02 4.10 15.56
C SER A 292 -11.25 2.78 14.82
N LEU A 293 -10.81 2.71 13.56
CA LEU A 293 -10.68 1.46 12.80
C LEU A 293 -9.29 0.80 12.97
N GLY A 294 -8.31 1.52 13.53
CA GLY A 294 -6.98 1.03 13.84
C GLY A 294 -6.77 0.85 15.35
N TYR A 295 -6.47 -0.38 15.76
CA TYR A 295 -6.18 -0.79 17.13
C TYR A 295 -4.69 -1.13 17.27
N ASN A 296 -3.85 -0.17 16.89
CA ASN A 296 -2.39 -0.29 16.83
C ASN A 296 -1.72 1.03 17.27
N ALA A 297 -0.40 1.03 17.40
CA ALA A 297 0.35 2.20 17.82
C ALA A 297 0.79 3.08 16.66
N HIS A 298 1.44 2.52 15.64
CA HIS A 298 1.98 3.25 14.50
C HIS A 298 2.18 2.38 13.25
N ALA A 299 1.29 1.42 12.99
CA ALA A 299 1.39 0.58 11.79
C ALA A 299 1.50 1.41 10.49
N ALA A 300 0.82 2.57 10.44
CA ALA A 300 0.89 3.52 9.33
C ALA A 300 2.31 4.02 9.01
N ASN A 301 3.15 4.25 10.03
CA ASN A 301 4.53 4.72 9.81
C ASN A 301 5.34 3.69 9.02
N ILE A 302 5.25 2.41 9.40
CA ILE A 302 5.99 1.32 8.74
C ILE A 302 5.41 1.07 7.35
N ILE A 303 4.08 0.99 7.23
CA ILE A 303 3.39 0.77 5.96
C ILE A 303 3.76 1.88 4.96
N ALA A 304 3.66 3.16 5.35
CA ALA A 304 4.01 4.27 4.48
C ALA A 304 5.47 4.23 4.06
N ALA A 305 6.40 4.00 5.00
CA ALA A 305 7.82 3.99 4.71
C ALA A 305 8.23 2.85 3.76
N MET A 306 7.66 1.66 3.94
CA MET A 306 7.88 0.53 3.03
C MET A 306 7.17 0.73 1.69
N TYR A 307 5.99 1.35 1.67
CA TYR A 307 5.25 1.60 0.43
C TYR A 307 6.01 2.57 -0.48
N LEU A 308 6.54 3.65 0.09
CA LEU A 308 7.40 4.61 -0.61
C LEU A 308 8.69 3.95 -1.11
N ALA A 309 9.35 3.16 -0.25
CA ALA A 309 10.60 2.48 -0.61
C ALA A 309 10.40 1.44 -1.73
N CYS A 310 9.30 0.70 -1.71
CA CYS A 310 9.07 -0.44 -2.60
C CYS A 310 8.15 -0.10 -3.81
N GLY A 311 7.84 1.18 -4.04
CA GLY A 311 7.04 1.61 -5.20
C GLY A 311 5.60 1.13 -5.20
N GLN A 312 5.05 0.96 -3.99
CA GLN A 312 3.62 0.74 -3.78
C GLN A 312 2.87 2.07 -3.94
N ASP A 313 1.54 2.02 -3.97
CA ASP A 313 0.73 3.23 -3.98
C ASP A 313 0.56 3.76 -2.54
N PRO A 314 1.13 4.91 -2.18
CA PRO A 314 1.13 5.41 -0.81
C PRO A 314 -0.27 5.80 -0.32
N ALA A 315 -1.25 6.04 -1.21
CA ALA A 315 -2.61 6.32 -0.78
C ALA A 315 -3.30 5.09 -0.15
N HIS A 316 -2.80 3.87 -0.42
CA HIS A 316 -3.27 2.65 0.26
C HIS A 316 -2.76 2.52 1.69
N VAL A 317 -1.99 3.47 2.23
CA VAL A 317 -1.73 3.54 3.68
C VAL A 317 -3.05 3.61 4.45
N VAL A 318 -4.09 4.23 3.89
CA VAL A 318 -5.40 4.38 4.54
C VAL A 318 -6.00 3.04 4.97
N GLU A 319 -6.04 2.05 4.07
CA GLU A 319 -6.51 0.70 4.39
C GLU A 319 -5.40 -0.24 4.86
N GLY A 320 -4.19 -0.13 4.31
CA GLY A 320 -3.06 -1.01 4.60
C GLY A 320 -2.49 -0.84 6.01
N SER A 321 -2.75 0.30 6.65
CA SER A 321 -2.40 0.56 8.05
C SER A 321 -3.49 0.23 9.05
N SER A 322 -4.68 -0.19 8.58
CA SER A 322 -5.67 -0.81 9.46
C SER A 322 -5.01 -2.04 10.06
N ALA A 323 -4.89 -2.06 11.39
CA ALA A 323 -4.25 -3.15 12.08
C ALA A 323 -4.77 -3.27 13.50
N ILE A 324 -4.77 -4.50 14.03
CA ILE A 324 -5.00 -4.80 15.44
C ILE A 324 -3.71 -5.39 16.00
N THR A 325 -3.19 -4.79 17.07
CA THR A 325 -2.04 -5.29 17.82
C THR A 325 -2.52 -5.92 19.12
N THR A 326 -2.15 -7.17 19.36
CA THR A 326 -2.44 -7.87 20.61
C THR A 326 -1.15 -8.18 21.36
N MET A 327 -1.23 -8.15 22.69
CA MET A 327 -0.14 -8.52 23.58
C MET A 327 -0.72 -9.26 24.76
N GLU A 328 -0.09 -10.38 25.11
CA GLU A 328 -0.52 -11.25 26.21
C GLU A 328 0.71 -11.77 26.96
N LEU A 329 0.51 -12.15 28.22
CA LEU A 329 1.52 -12.92 28.94
C LEU A 329 1.49 -14.36 28.44
N ALA A 330 2.62 -14.80 27.91
CA ALA A 330 2.87 -16.19 27.56
C ALA A 330 3.35 -16.96 28.80
N PRO A 331 3.47 -18.31 28.72
CA PRO A 331 4.07 -19.10 29.79
C PRO A 331 5.42 -18.54 30.26
N TYR A 332 5.73 -18.74 31.55
CA TYR A 332 6.96 -18.24 32.18
C TYR A 332 7.09 -16.71 32.27
N GLY A 333 6.01 -15.97 32.01
CA GLY A 333 6.01 -14.50 32.05
C GLY A 333 6.58 -13.86 30.79
N ASP A 334 6.78 -14.63 29.73
CA ASP A 334 7.21 -14.13 28.42
C ASP A 334 6.12 -13.26 27.77
N LEU A 335 6.50 -12.49 26.76
CA LEU A 335 5.57 -11.61 26.04
C LEU A 335 5.17 -12.26 24.71
N TYR A 336 3.89 -12.61 24.55
CA TYR A 336 3.31 -12.84 23.23
C TYR A 336 2.89 -11.50 22.63
N CYS A 337 3.20 -11.27 21.36
CA CYS A 337 2.73 -10.11 20.61
C CYS A 337 2.36 -10.51 19.18
N SER A 338 1.23 -9.99 18.69
CA SER A 338 0.80 -10.17 17.30
C SER A 338 0.31 -8.89 16.66
N VAL A 339 0.37 -8.84 15.33
CA VAL A 339 -0.29 -7.82 14.49
C VAL A 339 -1.13 -8.51 13.42
N THR A 340 -2.36 -8.03 13.25
CA THR A 340 -3.27 -8.47 12.17
C THR A 340 -3.54 -7.31 11.24
N LEU A 341 -3.21 -7.47 9.96
CA LEU A 341 -3.37 -6.49 8.89
C LEU A 341 -4.41 -7.04 7.88
N PRO A 342 -5.68 -6.63 7.95
CA PRO A 342 -6.74 -7.23 7.14
C PRO A 342 -6.75 -6.78 5.68
N ALA A 343 -6.17 -5.62 5.37
CA ALA A 343 -6.41 -4.93 4.11
C ALA A 343 -5.16 -4.38 3.41
N MET A 344 -4.11 -5.20 3.28
CA MET A 344 -2.84 -4.77 2.69
C MET A 344 -2.85 -4.88 1.16
N ALA A 345 -3.08 -3.75 0.48
CA ALA A 345 -3.04 -3.65 -0.98
C ALA A 345 -1.60 -3.37 -1.48
N ILE A 346 -0.93 -4.42 -1.99
CA ILE A 346 0.47 -4.38 -2.45
C ILE A 346 0.68 -5.21 -3.71
N GLY A 347 1.78 -4.95 -4.43
CA GLY A 347 2.24 -5.75 -5.56
C GLY A 347 3.74 -5.60 -5.82
N THR A 348 4.31 -6.54 -6.56
CA THR A 348 5.74 -6.57 -6.94
C THR A 348 5.95 -6.36 -8.45
N VAL A 349 4.85 -6.23 -9.20
CA VAL A 349 4.79 -5.82 -10.60
C VAL A 349 3.79 -4.68 -10.81
N GLY A 350 4.06 -3.83 -11.81
CA GLY A 350 3.21 -2.70 -12.17
C GLY A 350 3.38 -1.48 -11.26
N GLY A 351 2.71 -0.38 -11.59
CA GLY A 351 2.76 0.87 -10.82
C GLY A 351 4.19 1.41 -10.65
N GLY A 352 4.50 1.89 -9.44
CA GLY A 352 5.82 2.44 -9.09
C GLY A 352 6.93 1.40 -8.94
N THR A 353 6.61 0.10 -8.92
CA THR A 353 7.59 -0.96 -8.65
C THR A 353 8.71 -1.06 -9.68
N ASN A 354 8.51 -0.51 -10.89
CA ASN A 354 9.49 -0.54 -11.98
C ASN A 354 10.43 0.66 -11.99
N LEU A 355 10.15 1.71 -11.20
CA LEU A 355 11.06 2.83 -11.07
C LEU A 355 12.37 2.35 -10.43
N GLY A 356 13.51 2.86 -10.90
CA GLY A 356 14.84 2.36 -10.54
C GLY A 356 15.05 2.18 -9.03
N PRO A 357 14.94 3.24 -8.20
CA PRO A 357 15.16 3.15 -6.76
C PRO A 357 14.22 2.17 -6.05
N GLN A 358 12.95 2.13 -6.44
CA GLN A 358 11.94 1.24 -5.88
C GLN A 358 12.18 -0.23 -6.27
N SER A 359 12.65 -0.45 -7.50
CA SER A 359 13.05 -1.76 -8.00
C SER A 359 14.24 -2.31 -7.21
N ASP A 360 15.21 -1.46 -6.85
CA ASP A 360 16.34 -1.87 -6.02
C ASP A 360 15.92 -2.31 -4.62
N CYS A 361 14.96 -1.62 -3.99
CA CYS A 361 14.41 -2.02 -2.69
C CYS A 361 13.67 -3.37 -2.77
N LEU A 362 12.91 -3.62 -3.84
CA LEU A 362 12.27 -4.92 -4.07
C LEU A 362 13.29 -6.04 -4.35
N ARG A 363 14.42 -5.74 -5.00
CA ARG A 363 15.52 -6.69 -5.21
C ARG A 363 16.24 -7.02 -3.90
N LEU A 364 16.47 -6.03 -3.04
CA LEU A 364 17.03 -6.22 -1.70
C LEU A 364 16.20 -7.23 -0.89
N LEU A 365 14.87 -7.13 -0.98
CA LEU A 365 13.93 -8.05 -0.34
C LEU A 365 13.77 -9.40 -1.08
N GLY A 366 14.36 -9.54 -2.27
CA GLY A 366 14.26 -10.74 -3.09
C GLY A 366 12.83 -11.03 -3.56
N VAL A 367 12.06 -9.98 -3.93
CA VAL A 367 10.65 -10.06 -4.35
C VAL A 367 10.37 -9.27 -5.63
N LYS A 368 11.37 -8.68 -6.30
CA LYS A 368 11.13 -7.90 -7.52
C LYS A 368 10.60 -8.78 -8.65
N GLY A 369 9.50 -8.35 -9.28
CA GLY A 369 8.91 -9.04 -10.43
C GLY A 369 7.85 -10.06 -10.02
N SER A 370 7.38 -10.83 -11.01
CA SER A 370 6.44 -11.93 -10.76
C SER A 370 7.16 -13.11 -10.12
N GLY A 371 6.54 -13.72 -9.13
CA GLY A 371 7.06 -14.89 -8.45
C GLY A 371 6.85 -16.19 -9.25
N ASN A 372 7.48 -17.27 -8.79
CA ASN A 372 7.28 -18.61 -9.33
C ASN A 372 6.92 -19.58 -8.18
N PRO A 373 5.65 -20.01 -8.06
CA PRO A 373 4.52 -19.73 -8.95
C PRO A 373 4.03 -18.27 -8.86
N PRO A 374 3.27 -17.76 -9.87
CA PRO A 374 2.72 -16.41 -9.83
C PRO A 374 1.95 -16.10 -8.54
N GLY A 375 2.20 -14.91 -7.99
CA GLY A 375 1.66 -14.44 -6.71
C GLY A 375 2.56 -14.71 -5.51
N SER A 376 3.59 -15.56 -5.63
CA SER A 376 4.49 -15.85 -4.51
C SER A 376 5.32 -14.64 -4.06
N ASN A 377 5.72 -13.74 -4.98
CA ASN A 377 6.51 -12.57 -4.61
C ASN A 377 5.67 -11.52 -3.88
N SER A 378 4.44 -11.26 -4.31
CA SER A 378 3.55 -10.33 -3.59
C SER A 378 3.18 -10.86 -2.20
N LYS A 379 3.00 -12.17 -2.06
CA LYS A 379 2.77 -12.84 -0.76
C LYS A 379 3.98 -12.75 0.15
N LYS A 380 5.18 -13.05 -0.37
CA LYS A 380 6.45 -12.87 0.34
C LYS A 380 6.64 -11.44 0.83
N LEU A 381 6.35 -10.44 -0.02
CA LEU A 381 6.39 -9.03 0.39
C LEU A 381 5.39 -8.73 1.51
N ALA A 382 4.17 -9.28 1.46
CA ALA A 382 3.15 -9.10 2.49
C ALA A 382 3.63 -9.61 3.87
N GLU A 383 4.24 -10.79 3.89
CA GLU A 383 4.78 -11.41 5.09
C GLU A 383 5.92 -10.57 5.70
N ILE A 384 6.83 -10.07 4.87
CA ILE A 384 7.93 -9.20 5.29
C ILE A 384 7.39 -7.89 5.89
N ILE A 385 6.43 -7.25 5.22
CA ILE A 385 5.80 -6.00 5.69
C ILE A 385 5.11 -6.22 7.04
N ALA A 386 4.32 -7.29 7.18
CA ALA A 386 3.63 -7.59 8.44
C ALA A 386 4.61 -7.80 9.61
N CYS A 387 5.72 -8.51 9.38
CA CYS A 387 6.78 -8.68 10.39
C CYS A 387 7.49 -7.36 10.71
N ALA A 388 7.67 -6.47 9.73
CA ALA A 388 8.24 -5.14 9.96
C ALA A 388 7.29 -4.25 10.79
N VAL A 389 5.98 -4.35 10.56
CA VAL A 389 4.96 -3.68 11.38
C VAL A 389 5.02 -4.21 12.82
N LEU A 390 5.08 -5.53 13.01
CA LEU A 390 5.24 -6.15 14.34
C LEU A 390 6.50 -5.63 15.06
N ALA A 391 7.63 -5.53 14.36
CA ALA A 391 8.86 -4.97 14.89
C ALA A 391 8.67 -3.51 15.35
N GLY A 392 8.01 -2.71 14.52
CA GLY A 392 7.63 -1.34 14.86
C GLY A 392 6.78 -1.26 16.12
N GLU A 393 5.68 -2.01 16.17
CA GLU A 393 4.73 -2.02 17.29
C GLU A 393 5.42 -2.39 18.61
N LEU A 394 6.19 -3.48 18.62
CA LEU A 394 6.96 -3.94 19.77
C LEU A 394 7.89 -2.85 20.31
N SER A 395 8.63 -2.21 19.42
CA SER A 395 9.57 -1.16 19.81
C SER A 395 8.84 0.05 20.41
N LEU A 396 7.79 0.55 19.73
CA LEU A 396 7.11 1.76 20.18
C LEU A 396 6.36 1.54 21.49
N ILE A 397 5.62 0.43 21.61
CA ILE A 397 4.90 0.07 22.84
C ILE A 397 5.90 -0.16 23.97
N GLY A 398 7.04 -0.82 23.72
CA GLY A 398 8.11 -0.98 24.69
C GLY A 398 8.70 0.35 25.16
N ALA A 399 8.92 1.31 24.26
CA ALA A 399 9.37 2.66 24.64
C ALA A 399 8.34 3.41 25.50
N GLN A 400 7.04 3.24 25.24
CA GLN A 400 5.96 3.83 26.04
C GLN A 400 5.89 3.18 27.42
N ALA A 401 5.96 1.85 27.48
CA ALA A 401 6.00 1.09 28.73
C ALA A 401 7.21 1.45 29.60
N ALA A 402 8.34 1.79 29.00
CA ALA A 402 9.54 2.27 29.70
C ALA A 402 9.48 3.76 30.09
N GLY A 403 8.47 4.53 29.65
CA GLY A 403 8.40 5.98 29.86
C GLY A 403 9.40 6.80 29.03
N HIS A 404 9.94 6.24 27.94
CA HIS A 404 11.05 6.83 27.17
C HIS A 404 10.60 7.62 25.93
N LEU A 405 9.31 7.65 25.60
CA LEU A 405 8.83 8.21 24.33
C LEU A 405 9.25 9.68 24.12
N ALA A 406 8.99 10.55 25.10
CA ALA A 406 9.27 11.98 24.98
C ALA A 406 10.79 12.27 24.81
N ARG A 407 11.64 11.47 25.47
CA ARG A 407 13.10 11.64 25.41
C ARG A 407 13.67 11.24 24.04
N ALA A 408 13.22 10.12 23.49
CA ALA A 408 13.69 9.64 22.18
C ALA A 408 13.36 10.61 21.04
N HIS A 409 12.15 11.18 21.03
CA HIS A 409 11.77 12.19 20.04
C HIS A 409 12.56 13.50 20.20
N ALA A 410 12.90 13.91 21.42
CA ALA A 410 13.68 15.13 21.65
C ALA A 410 15.14 15.02 21.17
N GLU A 411 15.74 13.83 21.25
CA GLU A 411 17.15 13.58 20.88
C GLU A 411 17.34 13.29 19.38
N LEU A 412 16.38 12.66 18.71
CA LEU A 412 16.52 12.17 17.33
C LEU A 412 15.58 12.82 16.30
N GLY A 413 14.55 13.54 16.76
CA GLY A 413 13.51 14.13 15.92
C GLY A 413 13.62 15.65 15.77
N ARG A 414 14.82 16.22 15.94
CA ARG A 414 15.09 17.65 15.75
C ARG A 414 15.88 17.91 14.48
#